data_AF-A0A7T7VQC1-F1
#
_entry.id   AF-A0A7T7VQC1-F1
#
_cell.length_a   1.000
_cell.length_b   1.000
_cell.length_c   1.000
_cell.angle_alpha   90.00
_cell.angle_beta   90.00
_cell.angle_gamma   90.00
#
_symmetry.space_group_name_H-M   'P 1'
#
loop_
_entity.id
_entity.type
_entity.pdbx_description
1 polymer ?
#
loop_
_entity_poly.entity_id
_entity_poly.type
_entity_poly.pdbx_seq_one_letter_code
_entity_poly.pdbx_strand_id
1 'polypeptide(L)'
;MLLRIKFSARKAIGMAVGAAFLVPAITAPLAQDTDAVAVPVAEDRAALRCAAAFALASGADARGEPVPGYAGIGERGREYMVRTGARLTAAGWSRADVAAAMRDAAGQVAYQLPQLAPACNALLDAEVPPVQTASRARCVASLQIAAAATTGAEAERLRARAARLGETLRRDEGAETAERAIAAAREGMLNGRAGSLPADCDGGGAAPGLELVKPD
;
A
#
# COMPACT_ATOMS: atom_id res chain seq x y z
N MET A 1 -48.53 13.97 3.69
CA MET A 1 -48.03 12.87 4.54
C MET A 1 -46.58 13.22 4.90
N LEU A 2 -46.38 13.89 6.04
CA LEU A 2 -45.09 14.47 6.44
C LEU A 2 -44.43 13.58 7.51
N LEU A 3 -43.28 13.02 7.18
CA LEU A 3 -42.51 12.11 8.01
C LEU A 3 -41.74 12.90 9.09
N ARG A 4 -42.11 12.75 10.36
CA ARG A 4 -41.43 13.35 11.51
C ARG A 4 -40.28 12.45 11.97
N ILE A 5 -39.04 12.89 11.77
CA ILE A 5 -37.83 12.23 12.28
C ILE A 5 -37.66 12.60 13.76
N LYS A 6 -37.70 11.59 14.65
CA LYS A 6 -37.43 11.74 16.09
C LYS A 6 -35.91 11.69 16.33
N PHE A 7 -35.31 12.84 16.65
CA PHE A 7 -33.98 12.90 17.26
C PHE A 7 -34.05 12.40 18.70
N SER A 8 -33.30 11.34 19.01
CA SER A 8 -33.17 10.81 20.37
C SER A 8 -31.91 11.39 21.01
N ALA A 9 -32.09 12.34 21.91
CA ALA A 9 -31.03 12.93 22.72
C ALA A 9 -30.52 11.89 23.74
N ARG A 10 -29.26 11.46 23.60
CA ARG A 10 -28.59 10.69 24.64
C ARG A 10 -27.96 11.64 25.66
N LYS A 11 -28.48 11.49 26.87
CA LYS A 11 -28.17 12.17 28.13
C LYS A 11 -26.68 12.00 28.49
N ALA A 12 -26.03 13.11 28.81
CA ALA A 12 -24.86 13.14 29.68
C ALA A 12 -25.27 12.77 31.11
N ILE A 13 -24.38 12.11 31.87
CA ILE A 13 -24.16 12.17 33.33
C ILE A 13 -23.18 11.03 33.68
N GLY A 14 -22.07 11.35 34.33
CA GLY A 14 -21.11 10.36 34.82
C GLY A 14 -19.91 11.02 35.48
N MET A 15 -20.13 11.49 36.69
CA MET A 15 -19.26 12.30 37.54
C MET A 15 -18.24 11.43 38.29
N ALA A 16 -16.98 11.90 38.30
CA ALA A 16 -15.92 11.79 39.33
C ALA A 16 -15.66 10.48 40.09
N VAL A 17 -14.39 10.02 40.06
CA VAL A 17 -13.59 9.73 41.28
C VAL A 17 -12.12 10.02 40.96
N GLY A 18 -11.53 10.96 41.69
CA GLY A 18 -10.10 11.26 41.65
C GLY A 18 -9.31 10.26 42.49
N ALA A 19 -8.25 9.72 41.91
CA ALA A 19 -7.15 9.10 42.64
C ALA A 19 -5.90 9.95 42.40
N ALA A 20 -5.52 10.73 43.40
CA ALA A 20 -4.27 11.46 43.43
C ALA A 20 -3.12 10.46 43.58
N PHE A 21 -2.53 10.06 42.45
CA PHE A 21 -1.24 9.37 42.45
C PHE A 21 -0.13 10.41 42.59
N LEU A 22 0.52 10.43 43.75
CA LEU A 22 1.83 11.04 43.95
C LEU A 22 2.85 10.25 43.12
N VAL A 23 3.12 10.72 41.90
CA VAL A 23 4.22 10.22 41.07
C VAL A 23 5.51 10.92 41.52
N PRO A 24 6.55 10.19 41.95
CA PRO A 24 7.86 10.79 42.19
C PRO A 24 8.41 11.30 40.85
N ALA A 25 8.82 12.57 40.83
CA ALA A 25 9.55 13.16 39.71
C ALA A 25 10.93 12.52 39.62
N ILE A 26 11.02 11.40 38.90
CA ILE A 26 12.30 10.85 38.46
C ILE A 26 12.78 11.76 37.34
N THR A 27 13.68 12.69 37.69
CA THR A 27 14.44 13.47 36.71
C THR A 27 15.40 12.51 36.02
N ALA A 28 14.91 11.80 35.01
CA ALA A 28 15.75 11.00 34.13
C ALA A 28 16.72 11.94 33.42
N PRO A 29 18.03 11.64 33.42
CA PRO A 29 18.95 12.40 32.59
C PRO A 29 18.51 12.21 31.14
N LEU A 30 18.19 13.31 30.47
CA LEU A 30 18.10 13.33 29.01
C LEU A 30 19.52 13.03 28.52
N ALA A 31 19.79 11.76 28.25
CA ALA A 31 20.87 11.35 27.38
C ALA A 31 20.56 12.00 26.03
N GLN A 32 21.18 13.16 25.80
CA GLN A 32 21.27 13.72 24.47
C GLN A 32 22.28 12.84 23.74
N ASP A 33 21.79 11.71 23.21
CA ASP A 33 22.44 11.03 22.11
C ASP A 33 22.46 12.05 20.97
N THR A 34 23.57 12.79 20.94
CA THR A 34 24.01 13.51 19.76
C THR A 34 24.57 12.45 18.83
N ASP A 35 23.69 11.58 18.35
CA ASP A 35 23.95 10.73 17.20
C ASP A 35 24.24 11.69 16.06
N ALA A 36 25.53 11.79 15.72
CA ALA A 36 25.97 12.51 14.55
C ALA A 36 25.19 11.94 13.36
N VAL A 37 24.25 12.72 12.84
CA VAL A 37 23.43 12.34 11.69
C VAL A 37 24.37 11.87 10.58
N ALA A 38 24.38 10.57 10.34
CA ALA A 38 25.26 9.96 9.35
C ALA A 38 24.96 10.63 8.00
N VAL A 39 25.96 11.30 7.43
CA VAL A 39 25.80 11.95 6.13
C VAL A 39 25.44 10.85 5.11
N PRO A 40 24.32 10.98 4.38
CA PRO A 40 23.91 9.94 3.45
C PRO A 40 24.95 9.78 2.35
N VAL A 41 25.34 8.53 2.10
CA VAL A 41 26.20 8.18 0.96
C VAL A 41 25.52 8.58 -0.36
N ALA A 42 26.28 8.67 -1.45
CA ALA A 42 25.74 9.17 -2.73
C ALA A 42 24.53 8.34 -3.21
N GLU A 43 24.57 7.03 -2.99
CA GLU A 43 23.53 6.07 -3.32
C GLU A 43 22.24 6.34 -2.54
N ASP A 44 22.34 6.62 -1.23
CA ASP A 44 21.19 6.93 -0.38
C ASP A 44 20.52 8.25 -0.77
N ARG A 45 21.31 9.24 -1.20
CA ARG A 45 20.76 10.50 -1.73
C ARG A 45 20.00 10.28 -3.04
N ALA A 46 20.51 9.44 -3.94
CA ALA A 46 19.80 9.08 -5.17
C ALA A 46 18.49 8.35 -4.86
N ALA A 47 18.51 7.40 -3.92
CA ALA A 47 17.32 6.67 -3.51
C ALA A 47 16.26 7.57 -2.87
N LEU A 48 16.65 8.48 -1.98
CA LEU A 48 15.76 9.49 -1.38
C LEU A 48 15.12 10.39 -2.44
N ARG A 49 15.90 10.87 -3.42
CA ARG A 49 15.39 11.70 -4.53
C ARG A 49 14.36 10.94 -5.37
N CYS A 50 14.64 9.69 -5.73
CA CYS A 50 13.70 8.91 -6.53
C CYS A 50 12.45 8.47 -5.75
N ALA A 51 12.59 8.11 -4.47
CA ALA A 51 11.44 7.85 -3.62
C ALA A 51 10.52 9.07 -3.49
N ALA A 52 11.09 10.26 -3.32
CA ALA A 52 10.34 11.51 -3.31
C ALA A 52 9.69 11.82 -4.66
N ALA A 53 10.40 11.58 -5.78
CA ALA A 53 9.85 11.75 -7.12
C ALA A 53 8.63 10.82 -7.36
N PHE A 54 8.70 9.56 -6.95
CA PHE A 54 7.57 8.63 -7.05
C PHE A 54 6.38 9.03 -6.19
N ALA A 55 6.63 9.52 -4.97
CA ALA A 55 5.56 10.01 -4.10
C ALA A 55 4.82 11.20 -4.73
N LEU A 56 5.56 12.16 -5.30
CA LEU A 56 4.97 13.32 -5.99
C LEU A 56 4.21 12.91 -7.26
N ALA A 57 4.80 12.06 -8.10
CA ALA A 57 4.17 11.59 -9.33
C ALA A 57 2.91 10.75 -9.06
N SER A 58 2.93 9.89 -8.03
CA SER A 58 1.74 9.14 -7.61
C SER A 58 0.65 10.06 -7.05
N GLY A 59 1.04 11.08 -6.30
CA GLY A 59 0.10 12.09 -5.80
C GLY A 59 -0.51 12.94 -6.92
N ALA A 60 0.24 13.22 -7.98
CA ALA A 60 -0.26 13.93 -9.16
C ALA A 60 -1.22 13.06 -9.98
N ASP A 61 -0.87 11.79 -10.20
CA ASP A 61 -1.74 10.80 -10.85
C ASP A 61 -3.09 10.65 -10.11
N ALA A 62 -3.05 10.57 -8.78
CA ALA A 62 -4.27 10.52 -7.95
C ALA A 62 -5.16 11.77 -8.07
N ARG A 63 -4.61 12.91 -8.50
CA ARG A 63 -5.38 14.14 -8.79
C ARG A 63 -5.82 14.25 -10.26
N GLY A 64 -5.53 13.26 -11.09
CA GLY A 64 -5.79 13.31 -12.53
C GLY A 64 -4.78 14.13 -13.31
N GLU A 65 -3.58 14.35 -12.75
CA GLU A 65 -2.48 15.13 -13.34
C GLU A 65 -1.25 14.22 -13.56
N PRO A 66 -1.34 13.17 -14.41
CA PRO A 66 -0.23 12.23 -14.55
C PRO A 66 1.03 12.91 -15.08
N VAL A 67 2.17 12.63 -14.43
CA VAL A 67 3.46 13.18 -14.83
C VAL A 67 4.06 12.32 -15.95
N PRO A 68 4.47 12.90 -17.09
CA PRO A 68 5.11 12.16 -18.16
C PRO A 68 6.33 11.36 -17.68
N GLY A 69 6.42 10.10 -18.11
CA GLY A 69 7.50 9.20 -17.73
C GLY A 69 7.26 8.39 -16.46
N TYR A 70 6.20 8.66 -15.67
CA TYR A 70 5.87 7.89 -14.47
C TYR A 70 4.59 7.05 -14.61
N ALA A 71 4.28 6.56 -15.81
CA ALA A 71 3.10 5.72 -15.99
C ALA A 71 3.21 4.41 -15.18
N GLY A 72 2.17 4.07 -14.43
CA GLY A 72 2.09 2.79 -13.71
C GLY A 72 3.00 2.66 -12.49
N ILE A 73 3.49 3.77 -11.91
CA ILE A 73 4.35 3.71 -10.72
C ILE A 73 3.59 3.45 -9.41
N GLY A 74 2.26 3.54 -9.36
CA GLY A 74 1.45 3.58 -8.13
C GLY A 74 1.97 2.75 -6.95
N GLU A 75 1.70 1.44 -6.92
CA GLU A 75 2.16 0.57 -5.82
C GLU A 75 3.68 0.37 -5.80
N ARG A 76 4.32 0.36 -6.97
CA ARG A 76 5.77 0.14 -7.08
C ARG A 76 6.56 1.25 -6.39
N GLY A 77 6.17 2.50 -6.62
CA GLY A 77 6.79 3.67 -6.03
C GLY A 77 6.60 3.72 -4.52
N ARG A 78 5.43 3.29 -4.01
CA ARG A 78 5.20 3.12 -2.57
C ARG A 78 6.13 2.06 -1.97
N GLU A 79 6.21 0.88 -2.59
CA GLU A 79 7.11 -0.19 -2.14
C GLU A 79 8.58 0.27 -2.16
N TYR A 80 8.99 1.00 -3.19
CA TYR A 80 10.34 1.57 -3.27
C TYR A 80 10.63 2.54 -2.12
N MET A 81 9.68 3.43 -1.80
CA MET A 81 9.78 4.34 -0.66
C MET A 81 9.88 3.59 0.67
N VAL A 82 9.08 2.55 0.87
CA VAL A 82 9.11 1.70 2.08
C VAL A 82 10.46 0.99 2.21
N ARG A 83 10.96 0.37 1.14
CA ARG A 83 12.27 -0.30 1.13
C ARG A 83 13.42 0.66 1.39
N THR A 84 13.37 1.85 0.77
CA THR A 84 14.36 2.90 1.00
C THR A 84 14.36 3.34 2.47
N GLY A 85 13.19 3.60 3.05
CA GLY A 85 13.08 3.96 4.46
C GLY A 85 13.55 2.86 5.42
N ALA A 86 13.23 1.61 5.11
CA ALA A 86 13.69 0.45 5.89
C ALA A 86 15.22 0.31 5.84
N ARG A 87 15.83 0.47 4.66
CA ARG A 87 17.29 0.43 4.47
C ARG A 87 17.98 1.54 5.26
N LEU A 88 17.50 2.78 5.19
CA LEU A 88 18.07 3.90 5.94
C LEU A 88 17.92 3.73 7.44
N THR A 89 16.77 3.23 7.90
CA THR A 89 16.57 2.91 9.32
C THR A 89 17.52 1.80 9.79
N ALA A 90 17.73 0.77 8.97
CA ALA A 90 18.71 -0.28 9.25
C ALA A 90 20.16 0.25 9.25
N ALA A 91 20.43 1.35 8.54
CA ALA A 91 21.69 2.07 8.55
C ALA A 91 21.83 3.08 9.71
N GLY A 92 20.90 3.09 10.66
CA GLY A 92 20.97 3.91 11.88
C GLY A 92 20.21 5.23 11.83
N TRP A 93 19.51 5.55 10.74
CA TRP A 93 18.69 6.76 10.69
C TRP A 93 17.43 6.61 11.56
N SER A 94 17.02 7.69 12.22
CA SER A 94 15.71 7.70 12.86
C SER A 94 14.60 7.82 11.80
N ARG A 95 13.40 7.34 12.13
CA ARG A 95 12.21 7.53 11.26
C ARG A 95 11.92 9.01 11.00
N ALA A 96 12.21 9.88 11.96
CA ALA A 96 12.02 11.31 11.83
C ALA A 96 13.00 11.91 10.82
N ASP A 97 14.27 11.47 10.84
CA ASP A 97 15.30 11.93 9.90
C ASP A 97 15.00 11.46 8.49
N VAL A 98 14.60 10.19 8.31
CA VAL A 98 14.17 9.67 7.01
C VAL A 98 13.01 10.49 6.45
N ALA A 99 12.00 10.79 7.29
CA ALA A 99 10.85 11.59 6.87
C ALA A 99 11.25 13.04 6.53
N ALA A 100 12.19 13.64 7.27
CA ALA A 100 12.72 14.97 6.98
C ALA A 100 13.50 15.00 5.66
N ALA A 101 14.38 14.02 5.43
CA ALA A 101 15.15 13.90 4.20
C ALA A 101 14.26 13.65 2.98
N MET A 102 13.21 12.85 3.10
CA MET A 102 12.22 12.65 2.03
C MET A 102 11.48 13.94 1.68
N ARG A 103 11.10 14.75 2.68
CA ARG A 103 10.46 16.06 2.45
C ARG A 103 11.39 17.05 1.75
N ASP A 104 12.64 17.12 2.19
CA ASP A 104 13.65 17.96 1.57
C ASP A 104 13.90 17.53 0.11
N ALA A 105 14.08 16.23 -0.13
CA ALA A 105 14.22 15.67 -1.46
C ALA A 105 13.01 15.99 -2.36
N ALA A 106 11.78 15.93 -1.84
CA ALA A 106 10.58 16.29 -2.57
C ALA A 106 10.61 17.76 -3.04
N GLY A 107 11.03 18.68 -2.16
CA GLY A 107 11.20 20.09 -2.52
C GLY A 107 12.24 20.30 -3.63
N GLN A 108 13.33 19.55 -3.61
CA GLN A 108 14.39 19.65 -4.61
C GLN A 108 13.98 19.11 -5.99
N VAL A 109 13.13 18.08 -6.04
CA VAL A 109 12.79 17.38 -7.29
C VAL A 109 11.49 17.87 -7.94
N ALA A 110 10.65 18.63 -7.23
CA ALA A 110 9.30 19.00 -7.68
C ALA A 110 9.24 19.60 -9.09
N TYR A 111 10.19 20.46 -9.45
CA TYR A 111 10.23 21.13 -10.76
C TYR A 111 10.99 20.35 -11.84
N GLN A 112 11.61 19.23 -11.47
CA GLN A 112 12.47 18.40 -12.35
C GLN A 112 11.91 16.98 -12.55
N LEU A 113 10.66 16.76 -12.13
CA LEU A 113 10.04 15.44 -12.10
C LEU A 113 10.17 14.69 -13.45
N PRO A 114 9.70 15.23 -14.60
CA PRO A 114 9.82 14.53 -15.88
C PRO A 114 11.27 14.22 -16.29
N GLN A 115 12.21 15.11 -15.97
CA GLN A 115 13.63 14.94 -16.30
C GLN A 115 14.28 13.80 -15.50
N LEU A 116 13.80 13.55 -14.29
CA LEU A 116 14.31 12.50 -13.40
C LEU A 116 13.73 11.12 -13.73
N ALA A 117 12.61 11.05 -14.47
CA ALA A 117 11.87 9.81 -14.69
C ALA A 117 12.73 8.67 -15.25
N PRO A 118 13.61 8.85 -16.27
CA PRO A 118 14.40 7.73 -16.80
C PRO A 118 15.34 7.11 -15.76
N ALA A 119 16.06 7.95 -15.01
CA ALA A 119 17.01 7.50 -13.99
C ALA A 119 16.28 6.86 -12.80
N CYS A 120 15.20 7.47 -12.35
CA CYS A 120 14.43 6.92 -11.23
C CYS A 120 13.73 5.61 -11.60
N ASN A 121 13.11 5.51 -12.78
CA ASN A 121 12.48 4.26 -13.21
C ASN A 121 13.50 3.11 -13.33
N ALA A 122 14.73 3.39 -13.78
CA ALA A 122 15.79 2.37 -13.80
C ALA A 122 16.11 1.84 -12.39
N LEU A 123 16.16 2.71 -11.39
CA LEU A 123 16.33 2.30 -9.98
C LEU A 123 15.10 1.55 -9.45
N LEU A 124 13.90 2.00 -9.82
CA LEU A 124 12.66 1.33 -9.47
C LEU A 124 12.62 -0.10 -10.01
N ASP A 125 12.96 -0.30 -11.29
CA ASP A 125 12.99 -1.61 -11.94
C ASP A 125 14.02 -2.55 -11.31
N ALA A 126 15.15 -2.00 -10.83
CA ALA A 126 16.18 -2.77 -10.15
C ALA A 126 15.78 -3.21 -8.73
N GLU A 127 15.16 -2.32 -7.94
CA GLU A 127 14.83 -2.60 -6.54
C GLU A 127 13.44 -3.21 -6.33
N VAL A 128 12.48 -2.84 -7.18
CA VAL A 128 11.08 -3.25 -7.10
C VAL A 128 10.67 -3.77 -8.46
N PRO A 129 10.80 -5.08 -8.70
CA PRO A 129 10.38 -5.70 -9.95
C PRO A 129 8.97 -5.23 -10.34
N PRO A 130 8.66 -5.10 -11.64
CA PRO A 130 7.32 -4.75 -12.08
C PRO A 130 6.30 -5.61 -11.33
N VAL A 131 5.27 -4.96 -10.77
CA VAL A 131 4.14 -5.71 -10.20
C VAL A 131 3.69 -6.60 -11.34
N GLN A 132 3.87 -7.90 -11.17
CA GLN A 132 3.26 -8.85 -12.07
C GLN A 132 1.77 -8.59 -11.92
N THR A 133 1.17 -7.89 -12.89
CA THR A 133 -0.28 -7.62 -12.94
C THR A 133 -0.92 -8.93 -12.53
N ALA A 134 -1.70 -8.90 -11.45
CA ALA A 134 -2.14 -10.13 -10.82
C ALA A 134 -2.68 -11.05 -11.90
N SER A 135 -1.99 -12.17 -12.12
CA SER A 135 -2.36 -13.06 -13.20
C SER A 135 -3.84 -13.36 -13.05
N ARG A 136 -4.57 -13.54 -14.16
CA ARG A 136 -5.99 -13.91 -14.07
C ARG A 136 -6.18 -15.09 -13.10
N ALA A 137 -5.21 -16.02 -13.05
CA ALA A 137 -5.14 -17.08 -12.06
C ALA A 137 -5.11 -16.58 -10.59
N ARG A 138 -4.26 -15.60 -10.27
CA ARG A 138 -4.20 -14.98 -8.93
C ARG A 138 -5.50 -14.28 -8.57
N CYS A 139 -6.15 -13.64 -9.54
CA CYS A 139 -7.47 -13.03 -9.34
C CYS A 139 -8.60 -14.04 -9.12
N VAL A 140 -8.59 -15.15 -9.86
CA VAL A 140 -9.55 -16.24 -9.62
C VAL A 140 -9.35 -16.82 -8.23
N ALA A 141 -8.10 -17.11 -7.84
CA ALA A 141 -7.78 -17.68 -6.54
C ALA A 141 -8.14 -16.74 -5.38
N SER A 142 -7.91 -15.42 -5.50
CA SER A 142 -8.28 -14.45 -4.46
C SER A 142 -9.79 -14.37 -4.26
N LEU A 143 -10.57 -14.33 -5.35
CA LEU A 143 -12.03 -14.33 -5.28
C LEU A 143 -12.58 -15.63 -4.68
N GLN A 144 -11.96 -16.78 -4.97
CA GLN A 144 -12.32 -18.06 -4.35
C GLN A 144 -12.08 -18.07 -2.84
N ILE A 145 -10.94 -17.52 -2.38
CA ILE A 145 -10.63 -17.40 -0.95
C ILE A 145 -11.64 -16.46 -0.26
N ALA A 146 -11.90 -15.28 -0.84
CA ALA A 146 -12.86 -14.32 -0.30
C ALA A 146 -14.28 -14.91 -0.22
N ALA A 147 -14.70 -15.65 -1.25
CA ALA A 147 -15.97 -16.35 -1.27
C ALA A 147 -16.09 -17.49 -0.24
N ALA A 148 -14.97 -18.09 0.17
CA ALA A 148 -14.94 -19.10 1.22
C ALA A 148 -15.03 -18.47 2.63
N ALA A 149 -14.54 -17.24 2.78
CA ALA A 149 -14.58 -16.48 4.03
C ALA A 149 -15.90 -15.71 4.26
N THR A 150 -16.78 -15.66 3.25
CA THR A 150 -18.04 -14.88 3.26
C THR A 150 -19.24 -15.81 3.07
N THR A 151 -20.44 -15.37 3.47
CA THR A 151 -21.70 -16.12 3.32
C THR A 151 -22.77 -15.34 2.55
N GLY A 152 -23.87 -16.01 2.19
CA GLY A 152 -25.02 -15.41 1.53
C GLY A 152 -24.74 -14.90 0.11
N ALA A 153 -25.49 -13.87 -0.30
CA ALA A 153 -25.46 -13.33 -1.66
C ALA A 153 -24.08 -12.80 -2.08
N GLU A 154 -23.28 -12.26 -1.14
CA GLU A 154 -21.94 -11.76 -1.47
C GLU A 154 -20.99 -12.90 -1.84
N ALA A 155 -21.03 -14.01 -1.09
CA ALA A 155 -20.25 -15.18 -1.43
C ALA A 155 -20.61 -15.74 -2.81
N GLU A 156 -21.90 -15.76 -3.16
CA GLU A 156 -22.35 -16.16 -4.49
C GLU A 156 -21.85 -15.22 -5.60
N ARG A 157 -21.89 -13.90 -5.38
CA ARG A 157 -21.33 -12.91 -6.32
C ARG A 157 -19.84 -13.14 -6.57
N LEU A 158 -19.07 -13.36 -5.50
CA LEU A 158 -17.63 -13.63 -5.59
C LEU A 158 -17.34 -14.94 -6.34
N ARG A 159 -18.07 -16.03 -6.05
CA ARG A 159 -17.94 -17.32 -6.78
C ARG A 159 -18.27 -17.16 -8.26
N ALA A 160 -19.37 -16.47 -8.57
CA ALA A 160 -19.79 -16.23 -9.95
C ALA A 160 -18.73 -15.42 -10.73
N ARG A 161 -18.13 -14.41 -10.08
CA ARG A 161 -17.04 -13.62 -10.67
C ARG A 161 -15.78 -14.47 -10.89
N ALA A 162 -15.37 -15.26 -9.89
CA ALA A 162 -14.23 -16.17 -10.01
C ALA A 162 -14.44 -17.18 -11.16
N ALA A 163 -15.65 -17.72 -11.30
CA ALA A 163 -16.00 -18.66 -12.37
C ALA A 163 -15.87 -18.03 -13.76
N ARG A 164 -16.36 -16.79 -13.96
CA ARG A 164 -16.23 -16.07 -15.24
C ARG A 164 -14.77 -15.80 -15.62
N LEU A 165 -13.96 -15.35 -14.66
CA LEU A 165 -12.53 -15.13 -14.89
C LEU A 165 -11.79 -16.44 -15.16
N GLY A 166 -12.13 -17.51 -14.44
CA GLY A 166 -11.59 -18.84 -14.65
C GLY A 166 -11.94 -19.40 -16.02
N GLU A 167 -13.15 -19.16 -16.52
CA GLU A 167 -13.56 -19.53 -17.87
C GLU A 167 -12.73 -18.83 -18.94
N THR A 168 -12.53 -17.51 -18.81
CA THR A 168 -11.67 -16.75 -19.73
C THR A 168 -10.24 -17.28 -19.69
N LEU A 169 -9.68 -17.53 -18.49
CA LEU A 169 -8.35 -18.11 -18.36
C LEU A 169 -8.23 -19.49 -19.03
N ARG A 170 -9.22 -20.37 -18.83
CA ARG A 170 -9.26 -21.70 -19.45
C ARG A 170 -9.37 -21.62 -20.99
N ARG A 171 -10.08 -20.62 -21.52
CA ARG A 171 -10.14 -20.37 -22.98
C ARG A 171 -8.80 -19.87 -23.53
N ASP A 172 -8.10 -19.01 -22.81
CA ASP A 172 -6.86 -18.37 -23.28
C ASP A 172 -5.64 -19.29 -23.14
N GLU A 173 -5.54 -20.05 -22.04
CA GLU A 173 -4.34 -20.82 -21.68
C GLU A 173 -4.54 -22.35 -21.70
N GLY A 174 -5.79 -22.81 -21.87
CA GLY A 174 -6.17 -24.22 -21.77
C GLY A 174 -6.56 -24.62 -20.33
N ALA A 175 -7.44 -25.61 -20.22
CA ALA A 175 -8.05 -26.01 -18.94
C ALA A 175 -7.02 -26.43 -17.88
N GLU A 176 -6.13 -27.36 -18.23
CA GLU A 176 -5.13 -27.90 -17.29
C GLU A 176 -4.11 -26.84 -16.83
N THR A 177 -3.64 -26.00 -17.76
CA THR A 177 -2.69 -24.91 -17.45
C THR A 177 -3.34 -23.90 -16.51
N ALA A 178 -4.56 -23.48 -16.80
CA ALA A 178 -5.32 -22.55 -15.97
C ALA A 178 -5.56 -23.11 -14.56
N GLU A 179 -5.96 -24.38 -14.43
CA GLU A 179 -6.18 -25.02 -13.12
C GLU A 179 -4.90 -25.11 -12.30
N ARG A 180 -3.78 -25.52 -12.92
CA ARG A 180 -2.46 -25.51 -12.25
C ARG A 180 -2.06 -24.11 -11.80
N ALA A 181 -2.27 -23.10 -12.64
CA ALA A 181 -1.95 -21.71 -12.31
C ALA A 181 -2.81 -21.18 -11.15
N ILE A 182 -4.13 -21.47 -11.16
CA ILE A 182 -5.05 -21.08 -10.07
C ILE A 182 -4.66 -21.78 -8.77
N ALA A 183 -4.35 -23.08 -8.81
CA ALA A 183 -3.94 -23.84 -7.64
C ALA A 183 -2.63 -23.31 -7.05
N ALA A 184 -1.61 -23.08 -7.88
CA ALA A 184 -0.33 -22.51 -7.46
C ALA A 184 -0.50 -21.10 -6.86
N ALA A 185 -1.36 -20.26 -7.46
CA ALA A 185 -1.65 -18.94 -6.94
C ALA A 185 -2.35 -18.98 -5.58
N ARG A 186 -3.31 -19.89 -5.40
CA ARG A 186 -4.01 -20.11 -4.12
C ARG A 186 -3.05 -20.58 -3.03
N GLU A 187 -2.20 -21.56 -3.33
CA GLU A 187 -1.18 -22.05 -2.39
C GLU A 187 -0.20 -20.93 -1.99
N GLY A 188 0.27 -20.13 -2.97
CA GLY A 188 1.12 -18.97 -2.69
C GLY A 188 0.48 -17.94 -1.76
N MET A 189 -0.85 -17.74 -1.86
CA MET A 189 -1.61 -16.88 -0.95
C MET A 189 -1.73 -17.45 0.45
N LEU A 190 -2.06 -18.74 0.58
CA LEU A 190 -2.19 -19.39 1.89
C LEU A 190 -0.85 -19.45 2.66
N ASN A 191 0.26 -19.58 1.93
CA ASN A 191 1.61 -19.62 2.52
C ASN A 191 2.21 -18.23 2.82
N GLY A 192 1.42 -17.14 2.72
CA GLY A 192 1.88 -15.77 3.01
C GLY A 192 2.91 -15.22 2.02
N ARG A 193 3.13 -15.88 0.87
CA ARG A 193 4.02 -15.41 -0.20
C ARG A 193 3.32 -14.51 -1.21
N ALA A 194 2.00 -14.38 -1.12
CA ALA A 194 1.30 -13.36 -1.85
C ALA A 194 1.19 -12.11 -0.99
N GLY A 195 1.69 -11.00 -1.52
CA GLY A 195 1.33 -9.67 -1.02
C GLY A 195 -0.19 -9.46 -1.03
N SER A 196 -0.59 -8.27 -0.60
CA SER A 196 -1.99 -7.81 -0.53
C SER A 196 -2.85 -8.29 -1.70
N LEU A 197 -4.13 -8.56 -1.39
CA LEU A 197 -5.13 -8.93 -2.39
C LEU A 197 -5.07 -7.94 -3.56
N PRO A 198 -4.99 -8.42 -4.81
CA PRO A 198 -4.95 -7.52 -5.95
C PRO A 198 -6.24 -6.70 -5.98
N ALA A 199 -6.10 -5.39 -5.87
CA ALA A 199 -7.22 -4.45 -5.93
C ALA A 199 -7.95 -4.53 -7.29
N ASP A 200 -7.24 -4.92 -8.34
CA ASP A 200 -7.71 -4.83 -9.72
C ASP A 200 -7.87 -6.22 -10.38
N CYS A 201 -8.91 -6.94 -9.99
CA CYS A 201 -9.34 -8.15 -10.70
C CYS A 201 -10.41 -7.88 -11.76
N ASP A 202 -10.64 -6.62 -12.14
CA ASP A 202 -11.66 -6.23 -13.12
C ASP A 202 -11.12 -6.14 -14.56
N GLY A 203 -9.81 -6.31 -14.78
CA GLY A 203 -9.25 -6.39 -16.14
C GLY A 203 -9.40 -5.12 -16.99
N GLY A 204 -9.93 -4.04 -16.41
CA GLY A 204 -9.93 -2.68 -16.94
C GLY A 204 -9.27 -1.77 -15.91
N GLY A 205 -8.40 -0.86 -16.35
CA GLY A 205 -7.54 -0.06 -15.47
C GLY A 205 -8.26 0.59 -14.30
N ALA A 206 -7.58 0.56 -13.14
CA ALA A 206 -7.79 1.36 -11.93
C ALA A 206 -9.25 1.76 -11.64
N ALA A 207 -9.95 0.93 -10.86
CA ALA A 207 -11.08 1.39 -10.06
C ALA A 207 -10.64 1.55 -8.59
N PRO A 208 -11.13 2.55 -7.85
CA PRO A 208 -10.67 2.85 -6.49
C PRO A 208 -10.97 1.68 -5.54
N GLY A 209 -9.97 1.33 -4.73
CA GLY A 209 -9.91 0.13 -3.91
C GLY A 209 -11.13 -0.12 -3.02
N LEU A 210 -11.64 -1.35 -3.09
CA LEU A 210 -12.48 -1.93 -2.06
C LEU A 210 -11.62 -2.23 -0.83
N GLU A 211 -11.64 -1.31 0.12
CA GLU A 211 -11.11 -1.56 1.46
C GLU A 211 -12.00 -2.63 2.12
N LEU A 212 -11.44 -3.82 2.31
CA LEU A 212 -12.08 -4.90 3.07
C LEU A 212 -12.29 -4.40 4.50
N VAL A 213 -13.53 -4.05 4.81
CA VAL A 213 -13.99 -3.75 6.17
C VAL A 213 -13.63 -4.93 7.06
N LYS A 214 -12.76 -4.68 8.03
CA LYS A 214 -12.36 -5.65 9.05
C LYS A 214 -13.61 -6.03 9.86
N PRO A 215 -13.96 -7.32 10.01
CA PRO A 215 -15.06 -7.69 10.91
C PRO A 215 -14.64 -7.39 12.35
N ASP A 216 -15.55 -6.76 13.11
CA ASP A 216 -15.42 -6.47 14.55
C ASP A 216 -15.28 -7.74 15.40
#